data_AF-A0A2D6Q2Z7-F1
#
_entry.id   AF-A0A2D6Q2Z7-F1
#
_cell.length_a   1.000
_cell.length_b   1.000
_cell.length_c   1.000
_cell.angle_alpha   90.00
_cell.angle_beta   90.00
_cell.angle_gamma   90.00
#
_symmetry.space_group_name_H-M   'P 1'
#
loop_
_entity.id
_entity.type
_entity.pdbx_description
1 polymer ?
#
loop_
_entity_poly.entity_id
_entity_poly.type
_entity_poly.pdbx_seq_one_letter_code
_entity_poly.pdbx_strand_id
1 'polypeptide(L)'
;MDHSYEEMIRTSEAFKQQKSDKFKEVSKDRLLKISKKKVQTTMIGALSTVEEKFGFLWGHKQEDPLTPEQEHMKELYEEARSEILDRGNNQARNLEAEFANYDINWLRYHISLPVRPIQQQEGEENAREDQS
;
A
#
# COMPACT_ATOMS: atom_id res chain seq x y z
N MET A 1 44.27 13.65 15.95
CA MET A 1 43.19 14.41 15.28
C MET A 1 42.60 13.61 14.13
N ASP A 2 43.39 12.95 13.27
CA ASP A 2 42.86 12.12 12.16
C ASP A 2 41.98 10.92 12.59
N HIS A 3 42.33 10.21 13.67
CA HIS A 3 41.54 9.07 14.13
C HIS A 3 40.10 9.42 14.56
N SER A 4 39.84 10.66 15.00
CA SER A 4 38.50 11.11 15.36
C SER A 4 37.62 11.39 14.13
N TYR A 5 38.24 11.78 13.01
CA TYR A 5 37.53 12.05 11.76
C TYR A 5 37.17 10.76 11.02
N GLU A 6 38.08 9.78 10.97
CA GLU A 6 37.77 8.44 10.45
C GLU A 6 36.62 7.76 11.21
N GLU A 7 36.59 7.90 12.53
CA GLU A 7 35.52 7.35 13.38
C GLU A 7 34.18 8.06 13.14
N MET A 8 34.21 9.37 12.88
CA MET A 8 33.03 10.17 12.52
C MET A 8 32.49 9.82 11.12
N ILE A 9 33.37 9.53 10.15
CA ILE A 9 32.95 9.06 8.82
C ILE A 9 32.32 7.68 8.92
N ARG A 10 32.95 6.72 9.62
CA ARG A 10 32.41 5.37 9.80
C ARG A 10 31.05 5.36 10.49
N THR A 11 30.88 6.17 11.53
CA THR A 11 29.57 6.32 12.19
C THR A 11 28.54 6.91 11.23
N SER A 12 28.89 7.93 10.44
CA SER A 12 27.98 8.52 9.45
C SER A 12 27.55 7.54 8.35
N GLU A 13 28.46 6.68 7.88
CA GLU A 13 28.18 5.63 6.90
C GLU A 13 27.30 4.54 7.51
N ALA A 14 27.58 4.11 8.74
CA ALA A 14 26.74 3.18 9.48
C ALA A 14 25.32 3.72 9.68
N PHE A 15 25.17 5.01 10.01
CA PHE A 15 23.86 5.66 10.12
C PHE A 15 23.12 5.73 8.77
N LYS A 16 23.81 5.99 7.67
CA LYS A 16 23.22 5.97 6.32
C LYS A 16 22.76 4.56 5.93
N GLN A 17 23.58 3.55 6.21
CA GLN A 17 23.27 2.14 5.98
C GLN A 17 22.03 1.72 6.78
N GLN A 18 22.03 1.98 8.09
CA GLN A 18 20.92 1.64 8.98
C GLN A 18 19.61 2.34 8.57
N LYS A 19 19.69 3.58 8.10
CA LYS A 19 18.53 4.32 7.59
C LYS A 19 18.02 3.72 6.28
N SER A 20 18.91 3.29 5.39
CA SER A 20 18.57 2.60 4.14
C SER A 20 17.88 1.27 4.42
N ASP A 21 18.44 0.45 5.30
CA ASP A 21 17.90 -0.88 5.62
C ASP A 21 16.53 -0.76 6.29
N LYS A 22 16.37 0.18 7.24
CA LYS A 22 15.07 0.48 7.83
C LYS A 22 14.06 0.99 6.81
N PHE A 23 14.49 1.73 5.80
CA PHE A 23 13.61 2.20 4.73
C PHE A 23 13.15 1.04 3.83
N LYS A 24 14.03 0.08 3.53
CA LYS A 24 13.68 -1.14 2.79
C LYS A 24 12.65 -1.98 3.52
N GLU A 25 12.87 -2.24 4.82
CA GLU A 25 11.93 -2.99 5.66
C GLU A 25 10.54 -2.34 5.70
N VAL A 26 10.48 -1.02 5.96
CA VAL A 26 9.21 -0.29 5.97
C VAL A 26 8.52 -0.30 4.60
N SER A 27 9.30 -0.24 3.52
CA SER A 27 8.78 -0.31 2.14
C SER A 27 8.15 -1.66 1.83
N LYS A 28 8.84 -2.74 2.23
CA LYS A 28 8.39 -4.13 2.10
C LYS A 28 7.11 -4.38 2.90
N ASP A 29 7.10 -3.99 4.17
CA ASP A 29 5.91 -4.11 5.05
C ASP A 29 4.70 -3.38 4.48
N ARG A 30 4.92 -2.17 3.97
CA ARG A 30 3.84 -1.37 3.38
C ARG A 30 3.26 -2.05 2.14
N LEU A 31 4.11 -2.48 1.22
CA LEU A 31 3.66 -3.14 -0.01
C LEU A 31 2.96 -4.46 0.33
N LEU A 32 3.52 -5.24 1.25
CA LEU A 32 2.94 -6.49 1.73
C LEU A 32 1.52 -6.27 2.29
N LYS A 33 1.35 -5.26 3.16
CA LYS A 33 0.03 -4.92 3.72
C LYS A 33 -0.98 -4.51 2.65
N ILE A 34 -0.55 -3.78 1.63
CA ILE A 34 -1.42 -3.38 0.51
C ILE A 34 -1.80 -4.59 -0.34
N SER A 35 -0.84 -5.46 -0.66
CA SER A 35 -1.07 -6.67 -1.46
C SER A 35 -2.02 -7.63 -0.76
N LYS A 36 -1.83 -7.92 0.53
CA LYS A 36 -2.77 -8.73 1.34
C LYS A 36 -4.19 -8.18 1.27
N LYS A 37 -4.34 -6.86 1.48
CA LYS A 37 -5.64 -6.20 1.41
C LYS A 37 -6.29 -6.35 0.03
N LYS A 38 -5.53 -6.18 -1.05
CA LYS A 38 -6.07 -6.34 -2.41
C LYS A 38 -6.58 -7.76 -2.65
N VAL A 39 -5.83 -8.78 -2.23
CA VAL A 39 -6.27 -10.19 -2.33
C VAL A 39 -7.56 -10.40 -1.53
N GLN A 40 -7.61 -9.93 -0.29
CA GLN A 40 -8.80 -10.03 0.57
C GLN A 40 -10.01 -9.30 -0.03
N THR A 41 -9.83 -8.07 -0.52
CA THR A 41 -10.92 -7.29 -1.13
C THR A 41 -11.45 -7.96 -2.39
N THR A 42 -10.58 -8.50 -3.25
CA THR A 42 -11.01 -9.23 -4.45
C THR A 42 -11.78 -10.49 -4.09
N MET A 43 -11.30 -11.25 -3.09
CA MET A 43 -11.97 -12.47 -2.62
C MET A 43 -13.38 -12.18 -2.07
N ILE A 44 -13.49 -11.18 -1.18
CA ILE A 44 -14.79 -10.77 -0.61
C ILE A 44 -15.70 -10.21 -1.71
N GLY A 45 -15.15 -9.42 -2.65
CA GLY A 45 -15.90 -8.89 -3.78
C GLY A 45 -16.44 -9.98 -4.71
N ALA A 46 -15.65 -11.04 -4.96
CA ALA A 46 -16.09 -12.19 -5.74
C ALA A 46 -17.25 -12.91 -5.05
N LEU A 47 -17.16 -13.18 -3.75
CA LEU A 47 -18.25 -13.77 -2.96
C LEU A 47 -19.51 -12.89 -2.99
N SER A 48 -19.36 -11.58 -2.76
CA SER A 48 -20.49 -10.64 -2.82
C SER A 48 -21.16 -10.63 -4.19
N THR A 49 -20.40 -10.78 -5.28
CA THR A 49 -20.96 -10.86 -6.64
C THR A 49 -21.74 -12.14 -6.83
N VAL A 50 -21.25 -13.27 -6.30
CA VAL A 50 -21.95 -14.55 -6.33
C VAL A 50 -23.25 -14.48 -5.51
N GLU A 51 -23.22 -13.91 -4.31
CA GLU A 51 -24.41 -13.71 -3.48
C GLU A 51 -25.45 -12.83 -4.15
N GLU A 52 -25.02 -11.76 -4.84
CA GLU A 52 -25.94 -10.88 -5.54
C GLU A 52 -26.59 -11.55 -6.77
N LYS A 53 -25.83 -12.32 -7.55
CA LYS A 53 -26.32 -12.92 -8.80
C LYS A 53 -27.02 -14.27 -8.60
N PHE A 54 -26.52 -15.09 -7.67
CA PHE A 54 -26.98 -16.46 -7.46
C PHE A 54 -27.68 -16.66 -6.12
N GLY A 55 -27.71 -15.65 -5.25
CA GLY A 55 -28.33 -15.74 -3.92
C GLY A 55 -29.79 -16.19 -3.92
N PHE A 56 -30.53 -15.95 -5.00
CA PHE A 56 -31.91 -16.42 -5.15
C PHE A 56 -32.03 -17.95 -5.07
N LEU A 57 -30.98 -18.71 -5.41
CA LEU A 57 -30.97 -20.17 -5.39
C LEU A 57 -31.05 -20.76 -3.98
N TRP A 58 -30.67 -20.00 -2.95
CA TRP A 58 -30.68 -20.43 -1.55
C TRP A 58 -31.43 -19.44 -0.64
N GLY A 59 -32.36 -18.67 -1.20
CA GLY A 59 -33.21 -17.75 -0.44
C GLY A 59 -32.46 -16.56 0.17
N HIS A 60 -31.33 -16.14 -0.41
CA HIS A 60 -30.61 -14.96 0.05
C HIS A 60 -31.52 -13.72 -0.04
N LYS A 61 -31.82 -13.11 1.11
CA LYS A 61 -32.73 -11.96 1.30
C LYS A 61 -34.23 -12.26 1.11
N GLN A 62 -34.66 -13.52 1.14
CA GLN A 62 -36.08 -13.87 1.23
C GLN A 62 -36.51 -13.99 2.70
N GLU A 63 -37.72 -13.51 3.02
CA GLU A 63 -38.36 -13.68 4.34
C GLU A 63 -39.16 -14.99 4.41
N ASP A 64 -39.44 -15.62 3.26
CA ASP A 64 -40.19 -16.87 3.18
C ASP A 64 -39.38 -18.05 3.75
N PRO A 65 -40.04 -19.07 4.32
CA PRO A 65 -39.36 -20.29 4.77
C PRO A 65 -38.66 -20.98 3.61
N LEU A 66 -37.36 -21.25 3.77
CA LEU A 66 -36.55 -21.94 2.77
C LEU A 66 -37.15 -23.30 2.43
N THR A 67 -37.18 -23.63 1.14
CA THR A 67 -37.49 -25.00 0.72
C THR A 67 -36.33 -25.93 1.09
N PRO A 68 -36.58 -27.24 1.28
CA PRO A 68 -35.51 -28.21 1.55
C PRO A 68 -34.40 -28.22 0.47
N GLU A 69 -34.76 -27.90 -0.78
CA GLU A 69 -33.80 -27.78 -1.89
C GLU A 69 -32.92 -26.52 -1.75
N GLN A 70 -33.49 -25.39 -1.32
CA GLN A 70 -32.74 -24.17 -1.03
C GLN A 70 -31.80 -24.35 0.18
N GLU A 71 -32.19 -25.15 1.18
CA GLU A 71 -31.35 -25.46 2.34
C GLU A 71 -30.11 -26.27 1.93
N HIS A 72 -30.29 -27.30 1.09
CA HIS A 72 -29.17 -28.06 0.54
C HIS A 72 -28.24 -27.19 -0.32
N MET A 73 -28.81 -26.30 -1.14
CA MET A 73 -28.03 -25.36 -1.96
C MET A 73 -27.25 -24.36 -1.09
N LYS A 74 -27.82 -23.95 0.04
CA LYS A 74 -27.15 -23.08 1.01
C LYS A 74 -25.95 -23.77 1.63
N GLU A 75 -26.07 -25.04 2.00
CA GLU A 75 -24.95 -25.82 2.53
C GLU A 75 -23.79 -25.91 1.53
N LEU A 76 -24.09 -26.21 0.26
CA LEU A 76 -23.09 -26.23 -0.81
C LEU A 76 -22.43 -24.86 -1.01
N TYR A 77 -23.21 -23.78 -0.94
CA TYR A 77 -22.66 -22.43 -1.01
C TYR A 77 -21.73 -22.12 0.17
N GLU A 78 -22.09 -22.48 1.40
CA GLU A 78 -21.25 -22.25 2.58
C GLU A 78 -19.96 -23.08 2.54
N GLU A 79 -20.01 -24.30 2.00
CA GLU A 79 -18.82 -25.13 1.76
C GLU A 79 -17.89 -24.44 0.74
N ALA A 80 -18.44 -24.06 -0.43
CA ALA A 80 -17.68 -23.37 -1.47
C ALA A 80 -17.11 -22.04 -0.98
N ARG A 81 -17.88 -21.28 -0.19
CA ARG A 81 -17.47 -20.02 0.44
C ARG A 81 -16.28 -20.25 1.37
N SER A 82 -16.34 -21.29 2.21
CA SER A 82 -15.25 -21.65 3.11
C SER A 82 -13.99 -22.03 2.33
N GLU A 83 -14.12 -22.82 1.27
CA GLU A 83 -12.99 -23.20 0.42
C GLU A 83 -12.34 -22.00 -0.29
N ILE A 84 -13.15 -21.07 -0.80
CA ILE A 84 -12.67 -19.82 -1.42
C ILE A 84 -11.89 -18.98 -0.40
N LEU A 85 -12.42 -18.84 0.83
CA LEU A 85 -11.77 -18.09 1.91
C LEU A 85 -10.42 -18.72 2.31
N ASP A 86 -10.37 -20.04 2.45
CA ASP A 86 -9.15 -20.75 2.80
C ASP A 86 -8.09 -20.65 1.70
N ARG A 87 -8.48 -20.81 0.43
CA ARG A 87 -7.58 -20.62 -0.71
C ARG A 87 -7.02 -19.20 -0.75
N GLY A 88 -7.87 -18.17 -0.56
CA GLY A 88 -7.40 -16.78 -0.55
C GLY A 88 -6.48 -16.46 0.63
N ASN A 89 -6.77 -17.00 1.82
CA ASN A 89 -5.89 -16.88 2.98
C ASN A 89 -4.54 -17.58 2.76
N ASN A 90 -4.54 -18.74 2.11
CA ASN A 90 -3.30 -19.45 1.76
C ASN A 90 -2.46 -18.65 0.75
N GLN A 91 -3.10 -18.05 -0.26
CA GLN A 91 -2.41 -17.15 -1.20
C GLN A 91 -1.83 -15.92 -0.52
N ALA A 92 -2.53 -15.36 0.47
CA ALA A 92 -1.98 -14.25 1.27
C ALA A 92 -0.71 -14.66 2.03
N ARG A 93 -0.67 -15.88 2.61
CA ARG A 93 0.53 -16.42 3.28
C ARG A 93 1.67 -16.70 2.31
N ASN A 94 1.38 -17.26 1.13
CA ASN A 94 2.41 -17.49 0.11
C ASN A 94 3.04 -16.16 -0.35
N LEU A 95 2.22 -15.13 -0.51
CA LEU A 95 2.69 -13.79 -0.85
C LEU A 95 3.59 -13.20 0.26
N GLU A 96 3.33 -13.49 1.53
CA GLU A 96 4.27 -13.13 2.62
C GLU A 96 5.62 -13.81 2.47
N ALA A 97 5.62 -15.11 2.20
CA ALA A 97 6.83 -15.91 2.03
C ALA A 97 7.64 -15.45 0.81
N GLU A 98 6.98 -15.11 -0.30
CA GLU A 98 7.65 -14.54 -1.47
C GLU A 98 8.29 -13.19 -1.15
N PHE A 99 7.55 -12.29 -0.51
CA PHE A 99 8.07 -10.97 -0.11
C PHE A 99 9.27 -11.10 0.83
N ALA A 100 9.32 -12.13 1.69
CA ALA A 100 10.47 -12.40 2.55
C ALA A 100 11.78 -12.56 1.76
N ASN A 101 11.71 -13.13 0.55
CA ASN A 101 12.86 -13.44 -0.30
C ASN A 101 13.28 -12.29 -1.24
N TYR A 102 12.52 -11.20 -1.32
CA TYR A 102 12.81 -10.07 -2.21
C TYR A 102 13.23 -8.80 -1.43
N ASP A 103 14.22 -8.10 -1.98
CA ASP A 103 14.62 -6.74 -1.57
C ASP A 103 13.75 -5.72 -2.30
N ILE A 104 12.81 -5.07 -1.59
CA ILE A 104 11.82 -4.17 -2.18
C ILE A 104 12.18 -2.72 -1.83
N ASN A 105 12.62 -1.95 -2.83
CA ASN A 105 12.85 -0.52 -2.70
C ASN A 105 11.61 0.26 -3.15
N TRP A 106 10.98 1.02 -2.26
CA TRP A 106 9.89 1.91 -2.65
C TRP A 106 10.43 3.13 -3.39
N LEU A 107 10.19 3.18 -4.70
CA LEU A 107 10.42 4.35 -5.54
C LEU A 107 9.34 5.40 -5.19
N ARG A 108 9.62 6.22 -4.18
CA ARG A 108 8.76 7.32 -3.74
C ARG A 108 8.40 8.21 -4.95
N TYR A 109 7.17 8.73 -4.99
CA TYR A 109 6.76 9.68 -6.03
C TYR A 109 7.69 10.91 -6.02
N HIS A 110 8.37 11.18 -7.13
CA HIS A 110 9.21 12.35 -7.31
C HIS A 110 8.36 13.46 -7.93
N ILE A 111 8.18 14.58 -7.21
CA ILE A 111 7.56 15.80 -7.73
C ILE A 111 8.66 16.84 -7.82
N SER A 112 9.10 17.16 -9.03
CA SER A 112 9.97 18.32 -9.29
C SER A 112 9.11 19.58 -9.29
N LEU A 113 9.15 20.32 -8.19
CA LEU A 113 8.52 21.64 -8.12
C LEU A 113 9.50 22.70 -8.66
N PRO A 114 9.18 23.41 -9.75
CA PRO A 114 10.00 24.52 -10.21
C PRO A 114 9.84 25.69 -9.24
N VAL A 115 10.94 26.14 -8.63
CA VAL A 115 10.98 27.32 -7.76
C VAL A 115 11.19 28.54 -8.64
N ARG A 116 10.27 29.52 -8.59
CA ARG A 116 10.51 30.84 -9.20
C ARG A 116 11.45 31.63 -8.29
N PRO A 117 12.59 32.15 -8.78
CA PRO A 117 13.43 33.04 -8.00
C PRO A 117 12.64 34.30 -7.66
N ILE A 118 12.63 34.67 -6.37
CA ILE A 118 12.06 35.92 -5.89
C ILE A 118 12.95 37.04 -6.44
N GLN A 119 12.45 37.83 -7.39
CA GLN A 119 13.10 39.05 -7.83
C GLN A 119 13.05 40.06 -6.68
N GLN A 120 14.21 40.32 -6.08
CA GLN A 120 14.40 41.48 -5.22
C GLN A 120 14.24 42.72 -6.11
N GLN A 121 13.11 43.41 -5.99
CA GLN A 121 13.03 44.78 -6.46
C GLN A 121 13.84 45.62 -5.47
N GLU A 122 15.13 45.78 -5.74
CA GLU A 122 15.91 46.88 -5.18
C GLU A 122 15.27 48.17 -5.69
N GLY A 123 14.81 49.01 -4.77
CA GLY A 123 14.26 50.32 -5.07
C GLY A 123 15.36 51.20 -5.65
N GLU A 124 15.32 51.42 -6.97
CA GLU A 124 15.93 52.59 -7.59
C GLU A 124 15.07 53.82 -7.27
N GLU A 125 15.18 54.33 -6.04
CA GLU A 125 14.76 55.69 -5.73
C GLU A 125 15.88 56.66 -6.17
N ASN A 126 15.76 57.12 -7.41
CA ASN A 126 16.07 58.47 -7.87
C ASN A 126 17.46 59.04 -7.54
N ALA A 127 18.48 58.57 -8.24
CA ALA A 127 19.62 59.41 -8.63
C ALA A 127 19.34 60.00 -10.03
N ARG A 128 18.64 61.15 -10.10
CA ARG A 128 18.59 62.11 -11.24
C ARG A 128 17.51 63.18 -11.03
N GLU A 129 17.76 64.14 -10.16
CA GLU A 129 17.33 65.53 -10.38
C GLU A 129 18.50 66.42 -9.91
N ASP A 130 19.42 66.66 -10.83
CA ASP A 130 20.41 67.72 -10.74
C ASP A 130 20.02 68.70 -11.86
N GLN A 131 19.50 69.90 -11.49
CA GLN A 131 19.51 71.18 -12.25
C GLN A 131 18.42 72.17 -11.80
N SER A 132 18.81 73.13 -10.96
CA SER A 132 18.56 74.58 -11.17
C SER A 132 19.52 75.41 -10.34
#